data_AF-A0A5J9TEV0-F1
#
_entry.id   AF-A0A5J9TEV0-F1
#
_cell.length_a   1.000
_cell.length_b   1.000
_cell.length_c   1.000
_cell.angle_alpha   90.00
_cell.angle_beta   90.00
_cell.angle_gamma   90.00
#
_symmetry.space_group_name_H-M   'P 1'
#
loop_
_entity.id
_entity.type
_entity.pdbx_description
1 polymer ?
#
loop_
_entity_poly.entity_id
_entity_poly.type
_entity_poly.pdbx_seq_one_letter_code
_entity_poly.pdbx_strand_id
1 'polypeptide(L)'
;MARNQASSLVCLLTASSYPHRLLHGGPYQGYQHFWRYAFPSHDVTVSFYWAGFLVNATGKVEDYKRRYSHVHLDQPHDRWAADAETIDVAVLAAGHWFVIGAVYYNGSEVVGASNAPELNHTSVGSAWPLRVAYRKAVERLVSSGRRRPRTTVVLVTISPTHFEGRPMDSPTACTKMEPYKKGEKDLDWIYRELRDIVYEEAKAAKENKAAARIEVLDVTTLAAMRPDGHPGAYMNRDPFANGVPEKITMDCLHF
;
A
#
# COMPACT_ATOMS: atom_id res chain seq x y z
N MET A 1 -0.09 -0.43 -4.49
CA MET A 1 -0.62 0.95 -4.44
C MET A 1 0.46 2.01 -4.16
N ALA A 2 1.05 2.10 -2.95
CA ALA A 2 2.01 3.18 -2.62
C ALA A 2 3.16 3.31 -3.62
N ARG A 3 3.74 2.16 -4.01
CA ARG A 3 4.79 2.08 -5.05
C ARG A 3 4.30 2.65 -6.39
N ASN A 4 3.10 2.26 -6.84
CA ASN A 4 2.52 2.71 -8.11
C ASN A 4 2.35 4.24 -8.12
N GLN A 5 1.79 4.79 -7.03
CA GLN A 5 1.62 6.24 -6.88
C GLN A 5 2.96 6.98 -6.82
N ALA A 6 3.94 6.45 -6.07
CA ALA A 6 5.27 7.05 -5.97
C ALA A 6 6.02 7.01 -7.31
N SER A 7 5.96 5.90 -8.05
CA SER A 7 6.53 5.79 -9.40
C SER A 7 5.85 6.74 -10.39
N SER A 8 4.52 6.86 -10.36
CA SER A 8 3.77 7.81 -11.18
C SER A 8 4.17 9.26 -10.89
N LEU A 9 4.32 9.63 -9.61
CA LEU A 9 4.80 10.94 -9.21
C LEU A 9 6.22 11.23 -9.72
N VAL A 10 7.12 10.25 -9.62
CA VAL A 10 8.48 10.38 -10.20
C VAL A 10 8.39 10.62 -11.70
N CYS A 11 7.59 9.86 -12.45
CA CYS A 11 7.38 10.07 -13.88
C CYS A 11 6.89 11.50 -14.19
N LEU A 12 5.89 11.99 -13.46
CA LEU A 12 5.35 13.35 -13.63
C LEU A 12 6.42 14.42 -13.37
N LEU A 13 7.25 14.25 -12.33
CA LEU A 13 8.35 15.17 -12.02
C LEU A 13 9.47 15.10 -13.06
N THR A 14 9.74 13.93 -13.64
CA THR A 14 10.76 13.77 -14.69
C THR A 14 10.30 14.29 -16.06
N ALA A 15 9.01 14.24 -16.38
CA ALA A 15 8.46 14.67 -17.67
C ALA A 15 8.75 16.15 -17.99
N SER A 16 8.92 16.97 -16.96
CA SER A 16 9.34 18.37 -17.08
C SER A 16 10.84 18.55 -17.41
N SER A 17 11.57 17.49 -17.78
CA SER A 17 12.99 17.48 -18.15
C SER A 17 13.95 18.00 -17.08
N TYR A 18 13.57 17.90 -15.80
CA TYR A 18 14.45 18.33 -14.71
C TYR A 18 15.60 17.34 -14.49
N PRO A 19 16.81 17.85 -14.19
CA PRO A 19 17.89 16.98 -13.73
C PRO A 19 17.40 16.31 -12.44
N HIS A 20 17.38 14.98 -12.43
CA HIS A 20 17.07 14.20 -11.26
C HIS A 20 18.25 13.29 -10.94
N ARG A 21 18.40 12.96 -9.66
CA ARG A 21 19.47 12.06 -9.18
C ARG A 21 18.85 10.94 -8.38
N LEU A 22 19.23 9.72 -8.71
CA LEU A 22 18.92 8.55 -7.91
C LEU A 22 19.92 8.49 -6.76
N LEU A 23 19.44 8.76 -5.54
CA LEU A 23 20.28 8.80 -4.34
C LEU A 23 20.44 7.42 -3.70
N HIS A 24 19.40 6.59 -3.78
CA HIS A 24 19.43 5.24 -3.24
C HIS A 24 18.49 4.32 -4.01
N GLY A 25 18.96 3.09 -4.23
CA GLY A 25 18.22 2.07 -4.94
C GLY A 25 17.94 2.44 -6.40
N GLY A 26 17.01 1.75 -7.06
CA GLY A 26 16.46 2.10 -8.37
C GLY A 26 15.15 1.35 -8.65
N PRO A 27 14.11 1.98 -9.24
CA PRO A 27 12.81 1.36 -9.43
C PRO A 27 12.82 0.24 -10.50
N TYR A 28 13.87 0.20 -11.32
CA TYR A 28 14.01 -0.72 -12.45
C TYR A 28 14.86 -1.98 -12.13
N GLN A 29 15.38 -2.14 -10.91
CA GLN A 29 16.21 -3.31 -10.53
C GLN A 29 15.60 -4.12 -9.38
N GLY A 30 14.82 -5.16 -9.68
CA GLY A 30 14.32 -6.13 -8.68
C GLY A 30 13.37 -5.56 -7.61
N TYR A 31 12.98 -6.40 -6.65
CA TYR A 31 12.13 -6.03 -5.50
C TYR A 31 12.89 -5.11 -4.54
N GLN A 32 13.10 -3.85 -4.90
CA GLN A 32 13.73 -2.90 -4.00
C GLN A 32 12.71 -2.41 -2.98
N HIS A 33 12.97 -2.75 -1.71
CA HIS A 33 12.12 -2.37 -0.58
C HIS A 33 12.31 -0.90 -0.16
N PHE A 34 13.22 -0.16 -0.80
CA PHE A 34 13.42 1.27 -0.59
C PHE A 34 14.13 1.91 -1.79
N TRP A 35 13.71 3.11 -2.19
CA TRP A 35 14.44 3.95 -3.14
C TRP A 35 14.21 5.44 -2.85
N ARG A 36 15.13 6.29 -3.34
CA ARG A 36 15.06 7.75 -3.17
C ARG A 36 15.58 8.49 -4.40
N TYR A 37 14.76 9.41 -4.91
CA TYR A 37 15.11 10.37 -5.94
C TYR A 37 15.26 11.77 -5.35
N ALA A 38 16.18 12.56 -5.90
CA ALA A 38 16.27 13.99 -5.67
C ALA A 38 15.97 14.75 -6.97
N PHE A 39 15.24 15.85 -6.83
CA PHE A 39 14.91 16.81 -7.88
C PHE A 39 15.45 18.18 -7.45
N PRO A 40 16.76 18.44 -7.65
CA PRO A 40 17.42 19.62 -7.09
C PRO A 40 16.83 20.95 -7.55
N SER A 41 16.23 21.01 -8.74
CA SER A 41 15.57 22.22 -9.25
C SER A 41 14.38 22.69 -8.41
N HIS A 42 13.80 21.82 -7.58
CA HIS A 42 12.65 22.12 -6.74
C HIS A 42 12.96 21.96 -5.24
N ASP A 43 14.19 21.59 -4.89
CA ASP A 43 14.57 21.20 -3.53
C ASP A 43 13.64 20.11 -2.95
N VAL A 44 13.27 19.14 -3.80
CA VAL A 44 12.38 18.03 -3.43
C VAL A 44 13.14 16.70 -3.49
N THR A 45 12.89 15.86 -2.48
CA THR A 45 13.23 14.43 -2.55
C THR A 45 11.96 13.59 -2.47
N VAL A 46 11.92 12.51 -3.24
CA VAL A 46 10.82 11.54 -3.23
C VAL A 46 11.40 10.19 -2.83
N SER A 47 10.85 9.60 -1.78
CA SER A 47 11.26 8.28 -1.30
C SER A 47 10.09 7.33 -1.28
N PHE A 48 10.36 6.07 -1.56
CA PHE A 48 9.41 4.99 -1.36
C PHE A 48 9.98 3.99 -0.37
N TYR A 49 9.14 3.55 0.56
CA TYR A 49 9.45 2.51 1.53
C TYR A 49 8.43 1.38 1.36
N TRP A 50 8.92 0.16 1.13
CA TRP A 50 8.09 -1.02 1.16
C TRP A 50 7.87 -1.45 2.61
N ALA A 51 6.67 -1.20 3.10
CA ALA A 51 6.21 -1.66 4.40
C ALA A 51 4.74 -2.09 4.26
N GLY A 52 4.51 -3.32 3.79
CA GLY A 52 3.17 -3.79 3.42
C GLY A 52 2.10 -3.68 4.53
N PHE A 53 2.56 -3.73 5.79
CA PHE A 53 1.73 -3.57 6.99
C PHE A 53 1.95 -2.24 7.74
N LEU A 54 2.77 -1.31 7.22
CA LEU A 54 3.31 -0.11 7.90
C LEU A 54 4.20 -0.41 9.12
N VAL A 55 3.96 -1.50 9.82
CA VAL A 55 4.75 -2.06 10.91
C VAL A 55 5.69 -3.16 10.43
N ASN A 56 6.62 -3.59 11.28
CA ASN A 56 7.53 -4.69 10.98
C ASN A 56 6.74 -5.98 10.72
N ALA A 57 7.09 -6.63 9.61
CA ALA A 57 6.49 -7.89 9.23
C ALA A 57 7.49 -8.76 8.47
N THR A 58 7.43 -10.06 8.71
CA THR A 58 8.25 -11.07 8.03
C THR A 58 7.37 -12.16 7.43
N GLY A 59 7.96 -13.11 6.70
CA GLY A 59 7.22 -14.26 6.19
C GLY A 59 6.69 -14.03 4.78
N LYS A 60 5.38 -14.18 4.57
CA LYS A 60 4.78 -14.10 3.22
C LYS A 60 4.99 -12.75 2.53
N VAL A 61 5.12 -11.67 3.30
CA VAL A 61 5.42 -10.33 2.77
C VAL A 61 6.82 -10.20 2.16
N GLU A 62 7.74 -11.11 2.51
CA GLU A 62 9.11 -11.18 1.98
C GLU A 62 9.26 -12.31 0.95
N ASP A 63 8.61 -13.45 1.18
CA ASP A 63 8.63 -14.63 0.30
C ASP A 63 7.23 -15.21 0.14
N TYR A 64 6.66 -15.04 -1.05
CA TYR A 64 5.31 -15.52 -1.40
C TYR A 64 5.13 -17.04 -1.27
N LYS A 65 6.20 -17.83 -1.17
CA LYS A 65 6.13 -19.28 -0.89
C LYS A 65 5.70 -19.57 0.54
N ARG A 66 5.89 -18.62 1.46
CA ARG A 66 5.44 -18.75 2.86
C ARG A 66 3.94 -18.53 2.95
N ARG A 67 3.30 -19.28 3.85
CA ARG A 67 1.83 -19.29 3.97
C ARG A 67 1.26 -18.02 4.62
N TYR A 68 1.98 -17.45 5.59
CA TYR A 68 1.54 -16.31 6.39
C TYR A 68 2.61 -15.24 6.56
N SER A 69 2.15 -14.03 6.78
CA SER A 69 2.98 -12.96 7.33
C SER A 69 2.95 -12.99 8.86
N HIS A 70 4.08 -12.67 9.49
CA HIS A 70 4.18 -12.46 10.94
C HIS A 70 4.35 -10.96 11.18
N VAL A 71 3.37 -10.33 11.83
CA VAL A 71 3.22 -8.86 11.87
C VAL A 71 3.32 -8.37 13.31
N HIS A 72 4.31 -7.54 13.61
CA HIS A 72 4.53 -6.97 14.95
C HIS A 72 3.87 -5.60 15.06
N LEU A 73 2.64 -5.57 15.58
CA LEU A 73 1.78 -4.37 15.58
C LEU A 73 2.34 -3.23 16.45
N ASP A 74 3.19 -3.53 17.42
CA ASP A 74 3.85 -2.58 18.30
C ASP A 74 5.10 -1.92 17.69
N GLN A 75 5.57 -2.39 16.53
CA GLN A 75 6.86 -2.01 15.96
C GLN A 75 6.68 -1.31 14.60
N PRO A 76 6.71 0.03 14.53
CA PRO A 76 6.78 0.76 13.25
C PRO A 76 7.92 0.23 12.36
N HIS A 77 7.72 0.13 11.05
CA HIS A 77 8.73 -0.51 10.21
C HIS A 77 10.05 0.28 10.19
N ASP A 78 11.15 -0.43 10.48
CA ASP A 78 12.45 0.15 10.86
C ASP A 78 12.93 1.28 9.95
N ARG A 79 12.91 1.05 8.62
CA ARG A 79 13.50 2.00 7.66
C ARG A 79 12.78 3.34 7.60
N TRP A 80 11.46 3.36 7.42
CA TRP A 80 10.73 4.63 7.34
C TRP A 80 10.61 5.27 8.73
N ALA A 81 10.54 4.46 9.78
CA ALA A 81 10.50 4.94 11.16
C ALA A 81 11.81 5.64 11.54
N ALA A 82 12.97 5.18 11.05
CA ALA A 82 14.25 5.86 11.22
C ALA A 82 14.28 7.22 10.49
N ASP A 83 13.71 7.30 9.29
CA ASP A 83 13.67 8.52 8.48
C ASP A 83 12.51 9.47 8.87
N ALA A 84 11.64 9.09 9.81
CA ALA A 84 10.39 9.78 10.14
C ALA A 84 10.56 11.28 10.44
N GLU A 85 11.65 11.67 11.11
CA GLU A 85 11.92 13.07 11.47
C GLU A 85 12.34 13.96 10.29
N THR A 86 12.68 13.34 9.17
CA THR A 86 13.09 14.01 7.93
C THR A 86 11.96 14.10 6.91
N ILE A 87 10.78 13.55 7.20
CA ILE A 87 9.66 13.50 6.27
C ILE A 87 8.75 14.71 6.48
N ASP A 88 8.69 15.59 5.48
CA ASP A 88 7.77 16.72 5.47
C ASP A 88 6.34 16.30 5.07
N VAL A 89 6.21 15.35 4.14
CA VAL A 89 4.93 14.77 3.71
C VAL A 89 5.03 13.25 3.68
N ALA A 90 4.26 12.59 4.55
CA ALA A 90 4.15 11.14 4.59
C ALA A 90 2.85 10.69 3.90
N VAL A 91 2.94 9.77 2.95
CA VAL A 91 1.78 9.17 2.29
C VAL A 91 1.68 7.70 2.70
N LEU A 92 0.70 7.38 3.54
CA LEU A 92 0.48 6.06 4.12
C LEU A 92 -0.60 5.31 3.36
N ALA A 93 -0.25 4.16 2.81
CA ALA A 93 -1.13 3.34 1.99
C ALA A 93 -1.00 1.86 2.39
N ALA A 94 -2.01 1.33 3.07
CA ALA A 94 -2.06 -0.05 3.55
C ALA A 94 -3.47 -0.64 3.42
N GLY A 95 -3.58 -1.98 3.37
CA GLY A 95 -4.88 -2.66 3.31
C GLY A 95 -4.81 -4.03 2.66
N HIS A 96 -4.30 -4.12 1.43
CA HIS A 96 -4.22 -5.38 0.67
C HIS A 96 -3.53 -6.52 1.43
N TRP A 97 -2.47 -6.24 2.18
CA TRP A 97 -1.76 -7.25 2.94
C TRP A 97 -2.53 -7.74 4.18
N PHE A 98 -3.41 -6.92 4.75
CA PHE A 98 -4.21 -7.27 5.93
C PHE A 98 -5.35 -8.23 5.63
N VAL A 99 -5.79 -8.30 4.37
CA VAL A 99 -6.78 -9.29 3.92
C VAL A 99 -6.13 -10.61 3.47
N ILE A 100 -4.79 -10.71 3.55
CA ILE A 100 -4.05 -11.95 3.34
C ILE A 100 -3.77 -12.62 4.69
N GLY A 101 -3.66 -13.95 4.71
CA GLY A 101 -3.33 -14.73 5.91
C GLY A 101 -2.13 -14.18 6.69
N ALA A 102 -2.33 -13.88 7.97
CA ALA A 102 -1.31 -13.28 8.83
C ALA A 102 -1.50 -13.65 10.32
N VAL A 103 -0.38 -13.67 11.06
CA VAL A 103 -0.31 -13.81 12.51
C VAL A 103 0.18 -12.49 13.10
N TYR A 104 -0.54 -11.96 14.09
CA TYR A 104 -0.28 -10.66 14.69
C TYR A 104 0.34 -10.82 16.07
N TYR A 105 1.32 -9.97 16.34
CA TYR A 105 2.10 -9.96 17.57
C TYR A 105 2.02 -8.58 18.24
N ASN A 106 2.09 -8.60 19.57
CA ASN A 106 2.37 -7.42 20.39
C ASN A 106 3.54 -7.78 21.32
N GLY A 107 4.71 -7.21 21.08
CA GLY A 107 5.96 -7.70 21.66
C GLY A 107 6.22 -9.14 21.22
N SER A 108 6.37 -10.05 22.18
CA SER A 108 6.56 -11.49 21.93
C SER A 108 5.26 -12.31 21.94
N GLU A 109 4.12 -11.71 22.26
CA GLU A 109 2.84 -12.42 22.40
C GLU A 109 2.07 -12.45 21.07
N VAL A 110 1.49 -13.61 20.73
CA VAL A 110 0.52 -13.73 19.63
C VAL A 110 -0.84 -13.22 20.10
N VAL A 111 -1.32 -12.14 19.49
CA VAL A 111 -2.58 -11.48 19.84
C VAL A 111 -3.74 -11.91 18.93
N GLY A 112 -3.45 -12.59 17.83
CA GLY A 112 -4.44 -13.22 16.97
C GLY A 112 -3.91 -13.55 15.58
N ALA A 113 -4.74 -14.21 14.76
CA ALA A 113 -4.45 -14.47 13.36
C ALA A 113 -5.68 -14.20 12.48
N SER A 114 -5.47 -13.76 11.24
CA SER A 114 -6.51 -13.57 10.23
C SER A 114 -6.25 -14.48 9.04
N ASN A 115 -7.31 -15.04 8.44
CA ASN A 115 -7.22 -15.93 7.26
C ASN A 115 -6.17 -17.06 7.43
N ALA A 116 -6.13 -17.64 8.63
CA ALA A 116 -5.23 -18.72 9.02
C ALA A 116 -5.95 -19.80 9.87
N PRO A 117 -7.03 -20.41 9.35
CA PRO A 117 -7.91 -21.28 10.16
C PRO A 117 -7.23 -22.56 10.68
N GLU A 118 -6.14 -22.99 10.05
CA GLU A 118 -5.31 -24.12 10.48
C GLU A 118 -4.38 -23.82 11.66
N LEU A 119 -4.26 -22.55 12.08
CA LEU A 119 -3.50 -22.17 13.27
C LEU A 119 -4.42 -22.17 14.50
N ASN A 120 -3.96 -22.75 15.60
CA ASN A 120 -4.67 -22.73 16.88
C ASN A 120 -4.44 -21.39 17.62
N HIS A 121 -4.84 -20.29 16.99
CA HIS A 121 -4.77 -18.93 17.53
C HIS A 121 -6.16 -18.28 17.52
N THR A 122 -6.36 -17.27 18.36
CA THR A 122 -7.57 -16.45 18.33
C THR A 122 -7.77 -15.86 16.95
N SER A 123 -8.91 -16.17 16.31
CA SER A 123 -9.26 -15.61 15.01
C SER A 123 -9.63 -14.14 15.18
N VAL A 124 -8.89 -13.26 14.50
CA VAL A 124 -9.17 -11.82 14.44
C VAL A 124 -9.42 -11.42 12.98
N GLY A 125 -10.33 -10.45 12.78
CA GLY A 125 -10.55 -9.87 11.45
C GLY A 125 -9.40 -8.97 11.00
N SER A 126 -9.37 -8.59 9.72
CA SER A 126 -8.37 -7.68 9.15
C SER A 126 -8.50 -6.23 9.63
N ALA A 127 -9.69 -5.84 10.11
CA ALA A 127 -10.00 -4.46 10.50
C ALA A 127 -9.19 -3.97 11.71
N TRP A 128 -9.14 -4.76 12.79
CA TRP A 128 -8.45 -4.36 14.02
C TRP A 128 -6.93 -4.18 13.83
N PRO A 129 -6.19 -5.13 13.23
CA PRO A 129 -4.76 -4.95 13.00
C PRO A 129 -4.45 -3.76 12.08
N LEU A 130 -5.29 -3.51 11.07
CA LEU A 130 -5.13 -2.35 10.17
C LEU A 130 -5.25 -1.02 10.93
N ARG A 131 -6.24 -0.90 11.84
CA ARG A 131 -6.39 0.26 12.71
C ARG A 131 -5.15 0.49 13.56
N VAL A 132 -4.66 -0.57 14.21
CA VAL A 132 -3.46 -0.50 15.06
C VAL A 132 -2.25 -0.05 14.25
N ALA A 133 -2.06 -0.60 13.05
CA ALA A 133 -0.95 -0.23 12.19
C ALA A 133 -1.00 1.24 11.72
N TYR A 134 -2.16 1.73 11.28
CA TYR A 134 -2.31 3.15 10.93
C TYR A 134 -2.06 4.04 12.14
N ARG A 135 -2.64 3.71 13.29
CA ARG A 135 -2.45 4.47 14.53
C ARG A 135 -0.97 4.56 14.91
N LYS A 136 -0.27 3.43 14.89
CA LYS A 136 1.16 3.35 15.21
C LYS A 136 2.02 4.12 14.22
N ALA A 137 1.69 4.05 12.93
CA ALA A 137 2.39 4.80 11.89
C ALA A 137 2.22 6.32 12.08
N VAL A 138 0.98 6.77 12.31
CA VAL A 138 0.68 8.18 12.59
C VAL A 138 1.38 8.63 13.87
N GLU A 139 1.24 7.89 14.98
CA GLU A 139 1.91 8.18 16.26
C GLU A 139 3.42 8.39 16.06
N ARG A 140 4.10 7.50 15.33
CA ARG A 140 5.54 7.61 15.07
C ARG A 140 5.91 8.86 14.26
N LEU A 141 5.09 9.23 13.27
CA LEU A 141 5.31 10.41 12.42
C LEU A 141 5.02 11.72 13.13
N VAL A 142 4.12 11.73 14.12
CA VAL A 142 3.74 12.95 14.85
C VAL A 142 4.44 13.13 16.20
N SER A 143 4.98 12.07 16.80
CA SER A 143 5.59 12.08 18.14
C SER A 143 7.00 12.69 18.20
N SER A 144 7.62 13.05 17.08
CA SER A 144 8.97 13.60 17.08
C SER A 144 9.00 14.96 17.79
N GLY A 145 9.72 15.02 18.91
CA GLY A 145 9.71 16.06 19.96
C GLY A 145 10.16 17.47 19.59
N ARG A 146 10.12 17.85 18.32
CA ARG A 146 10.18 19.25 17.90
C ARG A 146 8.85 19.61 17.30
N ARG A 147 8.21 20.66 17.84
CA ARG A 147 7.08 21.38 17.25
C ARG A 147 7.38 21.62 15.75
N ARG A 148 7.04 20.66 14.89
CA ARG A 148 7.05 20.79 13.43
C ARG A 148 5.59 20.95 13.01
N PRO A 149 5.04 22.18 13.05
CA PRO A 149 3.72 22.47 12.49
C PRO A 149 3.63 22.27 10.96
N ARG A 150 4.58 21.56 10.34
CA ARG A 150 4.72 21.39 8.88
C ARG A 150 4.59 19.95 8.39
N THR A 151 4.70 18.93 9.24
CA THR A 151 4.53 17.54 8.78
C THR A 151 3.09 17.33 8.35
N THR A 152 2.90 16.86 7.13
CA THR A 152 1.59 16.43 6.61
C THR A 152 1.57 14.92 6.50
N VAL A 153 0.58 14.27 7.11
CA VAL A 153 0.36 12.82 6.99
C VAL A 153 -0.91 12.59 6.18
N VAL A 154 -0.76 12.01 5.01
CA VAL A 154 -1.84 11.66 4.10
C VAL A 154 -2.13 10.17 4.21
N LEU A 155 -3.33 9.79 4.63
CA LEU A 155 -3.77 8.40 4.61
C LEU A 155 -4.52 8.16 3.30
N VAL A 156 -4.07 7.20 2.51
CA VAL A 156 -4.66 6.85 1.22
C VAL A 156 -5.64 5.70 1.40
N THR A 157 -6.85 5.84 0.87
CA THR A 157 -7.85 4.76 0.88
C THR A 157 -7.46 3.64 -0.10
N ILE A 158 -8.08 2.47 -0.02
CA ILE A 158 -7.66 1.30 -0.79
C ILE A 158 -8.03 1.38 -2.27
N SER A 159 -7.15 0.92 -3.17
CA SER A 159 -7.47 0.69 -4.59
C SER A 159 -8.00 -0.74 -4.80
N PRO A 160 -9.24 -0.96 -5.26
CA PRO A 160 -9.77 -2.31 -5.45
C PRO A 160 -9.07 -3.12 -6.55
N THR A 161 -9.13 -4.45 -6.44
CA THR A 161 -8.73 -5.38 -7.50
C THR A 161 -9.89 -5.68 -8.45
N HIS A 162 -9.61 -5.98 -9.73
CA HIS A 162 -10.63 -6.32 -10.73
C HIS A 162 -10.41 -7.71 -11.33
N PHE A 163 -10.36 -8.76 -10.50
CA PHE A 163 -10.22 -10.14 -10.98
C PHE A 163 -11.48 -10.73 -11.61
N GLU A 164 -12.63 -10.02 -11.59
CA GLU A 164 -13.89 -10.46 -12.20
C GLU A 164 -14.33 -11.88 -11.75
N GLY A 165 -14.04 -12.23 -10.50
CA GLY A 165 -14.34 -13.56 -9.94
C GLY A 165 -13.48 -14.70 -10.49
N ARG A 166 -12.42 -14.39 -11.24
CA ARG A 166 -11.49 -15.37 -11.82
C ARG A 166 -10.22 -15.52 -10.99
N PRO A 167 -9.56 -16.68 -11.05
CA PRO A 167 -8.21 -16.86 -10.52
C PRO A 167 -7.18 -15.92 -11.17
N MET A 168 -6.11 -15.60 -10.44
CA MET A 168 -5.01 -14.77 -10.95
C MET A 168 -4.29 -15.38 -12.16
N ASP A 169 -4.31 -16.71 -12.32
CA ASP A 169 -3.71 -17.42 -13.47
C ASP A 169 -4.67 -17.57 -14.67
N SER A 170 -5.85 -16.96 -14.61
CA SER A 170 -6.82 -16.98 -15.71
C SER A 170 -6.53 -15.88 -16.73
N PRO A 171 -6.40 -16.18 -18.04
CA PRO A 171 -6.22 -15.16 -19.09
C PRO A 171 -7.39 -14.19 -19.23
N THR A 172 -8.51 -14.43 -18.54
CA THR A 172 -9.72 -13.61 -18.60
C THR A 172 -9.97 -12.74 -17.36
N ALA A 173 -9.05 -12.72 -16.39
CA ALA A 173 -9.31 -12.13 -15.06
C ALA A 173 -9.53 -10.60 -15.04
N CYS A 174 -8.84 -9.81 -15.85
CA CYS A 174 -9.09 -8.35 -15.98
C CYS A 174 -8.92 -7.93 -17.44
N THR A 175 -9.91 -8.24 -18.26
CA THR A 175 -9.88 -8.00 -19.72
C THR A 175 -10.67 -6.77 -20.16
N LYS A 176 -11.34 -6.07 -19.22
CA LYS A 176 -12.09 -4.85 -19.54
C LYS A 176 -11.13 -3.76 -20.01
N MET A 177 -11.47 -3.11 -21.12
CA MET A 177 -10.68 -2.04 -21.75
C MET A 177 -11.31 -0.66 -21.58
N GLU A 178 -12.47 -0.58 -20.93
CA GLU A 178 -13.19 0.67 -20.67
C GLU A 178 -13.53 0.81 -19.18
N PRO A 179 -13.60 2.04 -18.66
CA PRO A 179 -14.12 2.31 -17.33
C PRO A 179 -15.54 1.78 -17.16
N TYR A 180 -15.90 1.44 -15.92
CA TYR A 180 -17.29 1.16 -15.57
C TYR A 180 -18.18 2.40 -15.79
N LYS A 181 -19.41 2.19 -16.24
CA LYS A 181 -20.44 3.24 -16.25
C LYS A 181 -21.01 3.45 -14.84
N LYS A 182 -21.52 4.64 -14.56
CA LYS A 182 -22.16 4.95 -13.28
C LYS A 182 -23.28 3.93 -12.99
N GLY A 183 -23.17 3.22 -11.86
CA GLY A 183 -24.11 2.19 -11.45
C GLY A 183 -23.87 0.79 -12.03
N GLU A 184 -22.83 0.60 -12.84
CA GLU A 184 -22.49 -0.73 -13.40
C GLU A 184 -21.79 -1.63 -12.36
N LYS A 185 -21.02 -1.02 -11.45
CA LYS A 185 -20.26 -1.74 -10.42
C LYS A 185 -20.47 -1.08 -9.07
N ASP A 186 -20.94 -1.88 -8.11
CA ASP A 186 -20.92 -1.53 -6.70
C ASP A 186 -19.56 -1.88 -6.09
N LEU A 187 -19.13 -1.07 -5.12
CA LEU A 187 -17.94 -1.35 -4.34
C LEU A 187 -18.16 -2.60 -3.49
N ASP A 188 -17.22 -3.54 -3.44
CA ASP A 188 -17.38 -4.71 -2.56
C ASP A 188 -17.30 -4.29 -1.07
N TRP A 189 -17.98 -5.04 -0.20
CA TRP A 189 -18.10 -4.69 1.23
C TRP A 189 -16.74 -4.55 1.94
N ILE A 190 -15.77 -5.38 1.56
CA ILE A 190 -14.43 -5.36 2.15
C ILE A 190 -13.70 -4.06 1.81
N TYR A 191 -13.85 -3.54 0.59
CA TYR A 191 -13.23 -2.26 0.22
C TYR A 191 -13.91 -1.08 0.89
N ARG A 192 -15.23 -1.15 1.14
CA ARG A 192 -15.93 -0.17 1.98
C ARG A 192 -15.37 -0.16 3.40
N GLU A 193 -15.26 -1.32 4.04
CA GLU A 193 -14.74 -1.45 5.41
C GLU A 193 -13.31 -0.90 5.51
N LEU A 194 -12.42 -1.28 4.59
CA LEU A 194 -11.03 -0.80 4.57
C LEU A 194 -10.94 0.71 4.32
N ARG A 195 -11.80 1.26 3.46
CA ARG A 195 -11.92 2.70 3.24
C ARG A 195 -12.39 3.43 4.50
N ASP A 196 -13.40 2.91 5.18
CA ASP A 196 -13.97 3.53 6.38
C ASP A 196 -12.95 3.55 7.53
N ILE A 197 -12.16 2.48 7.69
CA ILE A 197 -11.04 2.45 8.64
C ILE A 197 -10.05 3.60 8.42
N VAL A 198 -9.71 3.90 7.15
CA VAL A 198 -8.80 5.01 6.82
C VAL A 198 -9.39 6.35 7.26
N TYR A 199 -10.68 6.58 7.01
CA TYR A 199 -11.36 7.80 7.47
C TYR A 199 -11.43 7.90 9.00
N GLU A 200 -11.71 6.79 9.68
CA GLU A 200 -11.81 6.75 11.13
C GLU A 200 -10.47 7.02 11.81
N GLU A 201 -9.37 6.40 11.35
CA GLU A 201 -8.04 6.66 11.91
C GLU A 201 -7.55 8.07 11.56
N ALA A 202 -7.88 8.61 10.38
CA ALA A 202 -7.60 10.00 10.05
C ALA A 202 -8.38 10.98 10.95
N LYS A 203 -9.64 10.68 11.26
CA LYS A 203 -10.45 11.48 12.20
C LYS A 203 -9.87 11.43 13.61
N ALA A 204 -9.54 10.24 14.12
CA ALA A 204 -8.93 10.08 15.44
C ALA A 204 -7.59 10.83 15.55
N ALA A 205 -6.77 10.79 14.50
CA ALA A 205 -5.51 11.53 14.44
C ALA A 205 -5.70 13.06 14.49
N LYS A 206 -6.75 13.59 13.82
CA LYS A 206 -7.11 15.02 13.88
C LYS A 206 -7.56 15.46 15.28
N GLU A 207 -8.32 14.60 15.96
CA GLU A 207 -8.85 14.87 17.30
C GLU A 207 -7.77 14.88 18.38
N ASN A 208 -6.67 14.13 18.18
CA ASN A 208 -5.51 14.11 19.08
C ASN A 208 -4.68 15.40 19.12
N LYS A 209 -5.11 16.48 18.43
CA LYS A 209 -4.51 17.83 18.43
C LYS A 209 -2.98 17.86 18.19
N ALA A 210 -2.46 16.86 17.47
CA ALA A 210 -1.07 16.85 17.05
C ALA A 210 -0.79 18.07 16.14
N ALA A 211 0.42 18.61 16.18
CA ALA A 211 0.80 19.76 15.34
C ALA A 211 0.86 19.43 13.83
N ALA A 212 0.70 18.17 13.45
CA ALA A 212 0.74 17.70 12.07
C ALA A 212 -0.61 17.90 11.35
N ARG A 213 -0.55 18.19 10.04
CA ARG A 213 -1.73 18.22 9.18
C ARG A 213 -2.08 16.79 8.77
N ILE A 214 -3.29 16.33 9.08
CA ILE A 214 -3.77 15.01 8.66
C ILE A 214 -4.73 15.16 7.49
N GLU A 215 -4.52 14.40 6.42
CA GLU A 215 -5.38 14.41 5.23
C GLU A 215 -5.75 12.98 4.80
N VAL A 216 -6.85 12.87 4.06
CA VAL A 216 -7.25 11.62 3.42
C VAL A 216 -7.21 11.81 1.91
N LEU A 217 -6.48 10.94 1.22
CA LEU A 217 -6.54 10.84 -0.24
C LEU A 217 -7.48 9.68 -0.59
N ASP A 218 -8.73 10.02 -0.89
CA ASP A 218 -9.73 9.00 -1.24
C ASP A 218 -9.67 8.64 -2.73
N VAL A 219 -9.09 7.46 -3.01
CA VAL A 219 -8.98 6.90 -4.35
C VAL A 219 -9.93 5.74 -4.60
N THR A 220 -10.57 5.18 -3.56
CA THR A 220 -11.28 3.89 -3.66
C THR A 220 -12.37 3.89 -4.71
N THR A 221 -13.29 4.86 -4.65
CA THR A 221 -14.41 4.92 -5.60
C THR A 221 -13.92 5.17 -7.02
N LEU A 222 -12.95 6.07 -7.20
CA LEU A 222 -12.37 6.34 -8.52
C LEU A 222 -11.69 5.09 -9.09
N ALA A 223 -10.85 4.43 -8.31
CA ALA A 223 -10.13 3.23 -8.73
C ALA A 223 -11.07 2.04 -9.00
N ALA A 224 -12.16 1.90 -8.23
CA ALA A 224 -13.20 0.89 -8.45
C ALA A 224 -13.88 1.00 -9.82
N MET A 225 -13.91 2.21 -10.40
CA MET A 225 -14.51 2.45 -11.71
C MET A 225 -13.54 2.19 -12.86
N ARG A 226 -12.30 1.80 -12.59
CA ARG A 226 -11.20 1.74 -13.57
C ARG A 226 -10.61 0.33 -13.72
N PRO A 227 -11.40 -0.68 -14.12
CA PRO A 227 -10.88 -2.02 -14.41
C PRO A 227 -9.91 -2.01 -15.59
N ASP A 228 -10.04 -1.01 -16.48
CA ASP A 228 -9.17 -0.71 -17.62
C ASP A 228 -7.79 -0.16 -17.25
N GLY A 229 -7.57 0.19 -15.97
CA GLY A 229 -6.31 0.74 -15.49
C GLY A 229 -5.27 -0.30 -15.08
N HIS A 230 -5.63 -1.59 -15.05
CA HIS A 230 -4.72 -2.65 -14.63
C HIS A 230 -3.79 -3.11 -15.78
N PRO A 231 -2.52 -3.45 -15.50
CA PRO A 231 -1.61 -3.94 -16.52
C PRO A 231 -1.99 -5.33 -17.05
N GLY A 232 -2.72 -6.15 -16.27
CA GLY A 232 -3.12 -7.48 -16.66
C GLY A 232 -1.91 -8.36 -16.98
N ALA A 233 -1.88 -8.96 -18.18
CA ALA A 233 -0.74 -9.75 -18.64
C ALA A 233 0.53 -8.90 -18.87
N TYR A 234 0.38 -7.60 -19.13
CA TYR A 234 1.46 -6.70 -19.52
C TYR A 234 2.25 -6.13 -18.33
N MET A 235 2.06 -6.69 -17.13
CA MET A 235 2.96 -6.42 -16.01
C MET A 235 4.41 -6.84 -16.34
N ASN A 236 4.56 -7.85 -17.21
CA ASN A 236 5.85 -8.24 -17.79
C ASN A 236 5.90 -7.84 -19.27
N ARG A 237 7.11 -7.58 -19.77
CA ARG A 237 7.33 -7.24 -21.19
C ARG A 237 7.00 -8.44 -22.07
N ASP A 238 6.31 -8.19 -23.19
CA ASP A 238 6.03 -9.17 -24.25
C ASP A 238 5.38 -10.49 -23.75
N PRO A 239 4.25 -10.44 -22.99
CA PRO A 239 3.71 -11.62 -22.30
C PRO A 239 3.23 -12.73 -23.24
N PHE A 240 3.05 -12.42 -24.53
CA PHE A 240 2.57 -13.34 -25.56
C PHE A 240 3.61 -13.65 -26.64
N ALA A 241 4.90 -13.34 -26.41
CA ALA A 241 5.97 -13.58 -27.39
C ALA A 241 6.06 -15.05 -27.84
N ASN A 242 5.67 -15.99 -26.97
CA ASN A 242 5.67 -17.43 -27.23
C ASN A 242 4.25 -18.00 -27.48
N GLY A 243 3.31 -17.16 -27.91
CA GLY A 243 1.89 -17.51 -28.07
C GLY A 243 1.04 -17.22 -26.83
N VAL A 244 -0.26 -17.53 -26.91
CA VAL A 244 -1.21 -17.33 -25.81
C VAL A 244 -1.29 -18.61 -24.97
N PRO A 245 -0.78 -18.62 -23.73
CA PRO A 245 -0.83 -19.81 -22.88
C PRO A 245 -2.24 -20.02 -22.30
N GLU A 246 -2.56 -21.26 -21.93
CA GLU A 246 -3.81 -21.61 -21.25
C GLU A 246 -3.94 -20.93 -19.88
N LYS A 247 -2.79 -20.75 -19.20
CA LYS A 247 -2.67 -20.04 -17.93
C LYS A 247 -1.66 -18.92 -18.05
N ILE A 248 -2.03 -17.75 -17.54
CA ILE A 248 -1.16 -16.58 -17.48
C ILE A 248 -1.46 -15.78 -16.23
N THR A 249 -0.40 -15.34 -15.55
CA THR A 249 -0.54 -14.45 -14.40
C THR A 249 -1.05 -13.09 -14.86
N MET A 250 -2.28 -12.77 -14.48
CA MET A 250 -2.91 -11.47 -14.70
C MET A 250 -2.75 -10.61 -13.45
N ASP A 251 -2.08 -9.48 -13.59
CA ASP A 251 -2.01 -8.49 -12.52
C ASP A 251 -3.21 -7.54 -12.60
N CYS A 252 -4.24 -7.89 -11.82
CA CYS A 252 -5.48 -7.12 -11.68
C CYS A 252 -5.52 -6.36 -10.34
N LEU A 253 -4.34 -6.03 -9.79
CA LEU A 253 -4.16 -5.37 -8.50
C LEU A 253 -3.36 -4.07 -8.62
N HIS A 254 -2.29 -4.08 -9.41
CA HIS A 254 -1.44 -2.90 -9.62
C HIS A 254 -1.94 -1.99 -10.75
N PHE A 255 -1.37 -0.79 -10.86
CA PHE A 255 -1.64 0.21 -11.89
C PHE A 255 -0.30 0.75 -12.43
#